data_AF-A0A7X5WUH8-F1
#
_entry.id   AF-A0A7X5WUH8-F1
#
_cell.length_a   1.000
_cell.length_b   1.000
_cell.length_c   1.000
_cell.angle_alpha   90.00
_cell.angle_beta   90.00
_cell.angle_gamma   90.00
#
_symmetry.space_group_name_H-M   'P 1'
#
loop_
_entity.id
_entity.type
_entity.pdbx_description
1 polymer ?
#
loop_
_entity_poly.entity_id
_entity_poly.type
_entity_poly.pdbx_seq_one_letter_code
_entity_poly.pdbx_strand_id
1 'polypeptide(L)'
;METRTTHMHVAALIVFEAGPLRSTQGGVDSDRIRRFIGSRLHLMPRYRQRLAYVPLEQAPVWVDDEHFNIDYHVRHTSLPQPGGHEELLALMGR
;
A
#
# COMPACT_ATOMS: atom_id res chain seq x y z
N MET A 1 -14.53 15.94 -8.65
CA MET A 1 -13.38 15.59 -9.51
C MET A 1 -12.14 16.13 -8.83
N GLU A 2 -11.04 15.38 -8.79
CA GLU A 2 -9.81 15.77 -8.11
C GLU A 2 -9.24 17.09 -8.67
N THR A 3 -8.76 17.97 -7.80
CA THR A 3 -8.09 19.22 -8.17
C THR A 3 -6.83 19.40 -7.32
N ARG A 4 -5.98 20.37 -7.68
CA ARG A 4 -4.75 20.68 -6.94
C ARG A 4 -4.99 21.02 -5.46
N THR A 5 -6.17 21.49 -5.10
CA THR A 5 -6.55 21.84 -3.72
C THR A 5 -7.64 20.92 -3.16
N THR A 6 -8.05 19.91 -3.92
CA THR A 6 -9.06 18.92 -3.54
C THR A 6 -8.54 17.54 -3.94
N HIS A 7 -7.58 17.05 -3.17
CA HIS A 7 -7.03 15.71 -3.34
C HIS A 7 -8.11 14.67 -3.02
N MET A 8 -8.28 13.68 -3.91
CA MET A 8 -9.15 12.53 -3.63
C MET A 8 -8.38 11.32 -3.10
N HIS A 9 -7.08 11.50 -2.85
CA HIS A 9 -6.22 10.54 -2.17
C HIS A 9 -5.91 11.01 -0.75
N VAL A 10 -5.82 10.04 0.16
CA VAL A 10 -5.34 10.23 1.52
C VAL A 10 -3.98 9.55 1.62
N ALA A 11 -2.98 10.27 2.13
CA ALA A 11 -1.70 9.73 2.53
C ALA A 11 -1.49 9.99 4.02
N ALA A 12 -0.85 9.04 4.70
CA ALA A 12 -0.48 9.17 6.11
C ALA A 12 0.93 8.63 6.32
N LEU A 13 1.70 9.33 7.15
CA LEU A 13 2.95 8.82 7.73
C LEU A 13 2.64 8.39 9.15
N ILE A 14 2.90 7.12 9.46
CA ILE A 14 2.72 6.57 10.80
C ILE A 14 4.02 5.89 11.21
N VAL A 15 4.55 6.29 12.36
CA VAL A 15 5.82 5.79 12.89
C VAL A 15 5.51 4.74 13.95
N PHE A 16 6.18 3.60 13.87
CA PHE A 16 6.03 2.48 14.79
C PHE A 16 7.40 2.01 15.27
N GLU A 17 7.43 1.51 16.50
CA GLU A 17 8.56 0.71 16.97
C GLU A 17 8.53 -0.67 16.32
N ALA A 18 9.66 -1.08 15.72
CA ALA A 18 9.73 -2.34 14.99
C ALA A 18 9.53 -3.57 15.91
N GLY A 19 9.98 -3.49 17.17
CA GLY A 19 9.80 -4.51 18.21
C GLY A 19 9.75 -5.96 17.70
N PRO A 20 8.59 -6.65 17.78
CA PRO A 20 8.42 -8.06 17.40
C PRO A 20 8.44 -8.32 15.89
N LEU A 21 8.47 -7.27 15.06
CA LEU A 21 8.57 -7.35 13.60
C LEU A 21 10.02 -7.22 13.11
N ARG A 22 11.00 -7.10 14.01
CA ARG A 22 12.42 -7.12 13.61
C ARG A 22 12.78 -8.48 13.02
N SER A 23 13.44 -8.47 11.87
CA SER A 23 14.01 -9.67 11.28
C SER A 23 15.33 -10.04 11.98
N THR A 24 15.67 -11.33 12.00
CA THR A 24 16.97 -11.82 12.50
C THR A 24 18.15 -11.31 11.68
N GLN A 25 17.90 -10.89 10.44
CA GLN A 25 18.90 -10.31 9.52
C GLN A 25 19.00 -8.77 9.63
N GLY A 26 18.29 -8.15 10.59
CA GLY A 26 18.15 -6.70 10.69
C GLY A 26 16.96 -6.16 9.90
N GLY A 27 16.58 -4.90 10.16
CA GLY A 27 15.41 -4.28 9.55
C GLY A 27 14.07 -4.87 10.01
N VAL A 28 13.02 -4.66 9.21
CA VAL A 28 11.65 -5.12 9.47
C VAL A 28 11.32 -6.33 8.57
N ASP A 29 10.66 -7.34 9.14
CA ASP A 29 10.12 -8.50 8.42
C ASP A 29 8.90 -8.09 7.58
N SER A 30 9.19 -7.56 6.39
CA SER A 30 8.17 -7.11 5.44
C SER A 30 7.27 -8.24 4.93
N ASP A 31 7.77 -9.47 4.82
CA ASP A 31 6.97 -10.61 4.35
C ASP A 31 5.93 -11.02 5.40
N ARG A 32 6.26 -10.94 6.70
CA ARG A 32 5.28 -11.13 7.77
C ARG A 32 4.18 -10.07 7.73
N ILE A 33 4.52 -8.82 7.44
CA ILE A 33 3.53 -7.74 7.28
C ILE A 33 2.62 -8.02 6.08
N ARG A 34 3.18 -8.40 4.93
CA ARG A 34 2.41 -8.76 3.73
C ARG A 34 1.47 -9.94 3.97
N ARG A 35 1.96 -11.02 4.60
CA ARG A 35 1.11 -12.17 4.96
C ARG A 35 -0.04 -11.77 5.87
N PHE A 36 0.23 -10.92 6.87
CA PHE A 36 -0.82 -10.42 7.76
C PHE A 36 -1.88 -9.62 6.99
N ILE A 37 -1.46 -8.64 6.17
CA ILE A 37 -2.38 -7.86 5.32
C ILE A 37 -3.19 -8.80 4.42
N GLY A 38 -2.52 -9.71 3.70
CA GLY A 38 -3.15 -10.68 2.81
C GLY A 38 -4.22 -11.53 3.50
N SER A 39 -3.95 -11.97 4.73
CA SER A 39 -4.91 -12.75 5.53
C SER A 39 -6.20 -11.98 5.86
N ARG A 40 -6.18 -10.65 5.78
CA ARG A 40 -7.33 -9.78 6.11
C ARG A 40 -8.04 -9.22 4.88
N LEU A 41 -7.45 -9.30 3.68
CA LEU A 41 -8.02 -8.70 2.46
C LEU A 41 -9.42 -9.23 2.12
N HIS A 42 -9.74 -10.49 2.48
CA HIS A 42 -11.07 -11.06 2.28
C HIS A 42 -12.17 -10.33 3.08
N LEU A 43 -11.82 -9.63 4.17
CA LEU A 43 -12.74 -8.82 4.95
C LEU A 43 -13.06 -7.49 4.25
N MET A 44 -12.28 -7.11 3.24
CA MET A 44 -12.40 -5.85 2.50
C MET A 44 -12.24 -6.11 1.00
N PRO A 45 -13.23 -6.76 0.34
CA PRO A 45 -13.12 -7.17 -1.07
C PRO A 45 -12.69 -6.05 -2.02
N ARG A 46 -13.13 -4.80 -1.73
CA ARG A 46 -12.79 -3.62 -2.51
C ARG A 46 -11.29 -3.44 -2.76
N TYR A 47 -10.41 -3.88 -1.85
CA TYR A 47 -8.96 -3.75 -1.99
C TYR A 47 -8.33 -4.69 -3.01
N ARG A 48 -9.09 -5.67 -3.52
CA ARG A 48 -8.64 -6.61 -4.55
C ARG A 48 -9.40 -6.46 -5.86
N GLN A 49 -10.12 -5.35 -6.02
CA GLN A 49 -10.99 -5.12 -7.18
C GLN A 49 -10.41 -4.06 -8.10
N ARG A 50 -10.69 -4.23 -9.40
CA ARG A 50 -10.38 -3.25 -10.44
C ARG A 50 -11.67 -2.78 -11.11
N LEU A 51 -11.60 -1.63 -11.76
CA LEU A 51 -12.68 -1.16 -12.62
C LEU A 51 -12.71 -2.00 -13.91
N ALA A 52 -13.90 -2.45 -14.26
CA ALA A 52 -14.25 -3.01 -15.56
C ALA A 52 -15.49 -2.26 -16.09
N TYR A 53 -15.77 -2.42 -17.38
CA TYR A 53 -16.89 -1.76 -18.04
C TYR A 53 -17.81 -2.80 -18.64
N VAL A 54 -19.11 -2.63 -18.43
CA VAL A 54 -20.12 -3.48 -19.05
C VAL A 54 -20.17 -3.16 -20.55
N PRO A 55 -20.11 -4.18 -21.45
CA PRO A 55 -20.27 -3.96 -22.89
C PRO A 55 -21.60 -3.26 -23.20
N LEU A 56 -21.63 -2.35 -24.18
CA LEU A 56 -22.77 -1.50 -24.56
C LEU A 56 -23.11 -0.37 -23.57
N GLU A 57 -23.38 -0.66 -22.29
CA GLU A 57 -23.77 0.41 -21.36
C GLU A 57 -22.59 1.29 -20.91
N GLN A 58 -21.34 0.82 -21.07
CA GLN A 58 -20.11 1.50 -20.62
C GLN A 58 -20.17 1.94 -19.14
N ALA A 59 -21.00 1.27 -18.35
CA ALA A 59 -21.12 1.54 -16.93
C ALA A 59 -19.93 0.93 -16.17
N PRO A 60 -19.25 1.69 -15.30
CA PRO A 60 -18.12 1.16 -14.53
C PRO A 60 -18.64 0.23 -13.41
N VAL A 61 -18.06 -0.95 -13.33
CA VAL A 61 -18.33 -1.94 -12.29
C VAL A 61 -17.03 -2.38 -11.64
N TRP A 62 -17.09 -2.71 -10.35
CA TRP A 62 -15.96 -3.30 -9.64
C TRP A 62 -16.01 -4.81 -9.78
N VAL A 63 -14.91 -5.39 -10.23
CA VAL A 63 -14.74 -6.84 -10.36
C VAL A 63 -13.47 -7.28 -9.66
N ASP A 64 -13.45 -8.52 -9.17
CA ASP A 64 -12.26 -9.09 -8.55
C ASP A 64 -11.11 -9.14 -9.58
N ASP A 65 -9.92 -8.77 -9.14
CA ASP A 65 -8.73 -8.83 -9.96
C ASP A 65 -8.04 -10.20 -9.83
N GLU A 66 -8.18 -11.02 -10.86
CA GLU A 66 -7.52 -12.33 -10.96
C GLU A 66 -5.99 -12.24 -10.93
N HIS A 67 -5.44 -11.08 -11.31
CA HIS A 67 -4.00 -10.83 -11.34
C HIS A 67 -3.51 -10.03 -10.13
N PHE A 68 -4.32 -9.93 -9.07
CA PHE A 68 -3.97 -9.16 -7.87
C PHE A 68 -2.63 -9.61 -7.29
N ASN A 69 -1.70 -8.66 -7.15
CA ASN A 69 -0.36 -8.89 -6.63
C ASN A 69 -0.09 -8.00 -5.40
N ILE A 70 -0.06 -8.60 -4.21
CA ILE A 70 0.18 -7.86 -2.96
C ILE A 70 1.54 -7.18 -2.92
N ASP A 71 2.57 -7.72 -3.57
CA ASP A 71 3.92 -7.14 -3.59
C ASP A 71 3.96 -5.81 -4.36
N TYR A 72 3.04 -5.64 -5.32
CA TYR A 72 2.89 -4.38 -6.04
C TYR A 72 2.31 -3.27 -5.14
N HIS A 73 1.35 -3.63 -4.28
CA HIS A 73 0.63 -2.71 -3.41
C HIS A 73 1.33 -2.44 -2.07
N VAL A 74 2.04 -3.43 -1.52
CA VAL A 74 2.78 -3.32 -0.26
C VAL A 74 4.27 -3.37 -0.54
N ARG A 75 4.85 -2.19 -0.70
CA ARG A 75 6.26 -2.02 -1.05
C ARG A 75 7.09 -1.80 0.20
N HIS A 76 8.24 -2.46 0.25
CA HIS A 76 9.24 -2.26 1.28
C HIS A 76 10.41 -1.46 0.69
N THR A 77 10.85 -0.43 1.38
CA THR A 77 11.99 0.40 1.00
C THR A 77 12.73 0.81 2.27
N SER A 78 14.01 1.08 2.13
CA SER A 78 14.88 1.52 3.22
C SER A 78 15.55 2.82 2.84
N LEU A 79 15.72 3.71 3.81
CA LEU A 79 16.60 4.86 3.65
C LEU A 79 18.06 4.41 3.80
N PRO A 80 18.98 4.86 2.93
CA PRO A 80 20.40 4.69 3.18
C PRO A 80 20.79 5.42 4.47
N GLN A 81 21.86 4.96 5.12
CA GLN A 81 22.42 5.67 6.27
C GLN A 81 22.78 7.12 5.86
N PRO A 82 22.45 8.13 6.68
CA PRO A 82 21.96 8.06 8.07
C PRO A 82 20.44 7.85 8.24
N GLY A 83 19.64 8.07 7.20
CA GLY A 83 18.20 7.75 7.20
C GLY A 83 17.36 8.51 8.24
N GLY A 84 17.58 9.81 8.34
CA GLY A 84 16.93 10.68 9.31
C GLY A 84 15.52 11.13 8.91
N HIS A 85 15.00 12.08 9.70
CA HIS A 85 13.64 12.59 9.52
C HIS A 85 13.45 13.33 8.18
N GLU A 86 14.43 14.13 7.76
CA GLU A 86 14.36 14.87 6.51
C GLU A 86 14.35 13.93 5.29
N GLU A 87 15.19 12.90 5.29
CA GLU A 87 15.21 11.90 4.22
C GLU A 87 13.90 11.09 4.19
N LEU A 88 13.31 10.80 5.35
CA LEU A 88 11.99 10.16 5.43
C LEU A 88 10.89 11.05 4.83
N LEU A 89 10.86 12.34 5.16
CA LEU A 89 9.86 13.26 4.61
C LEU A 89 10.02 13.45 3.10
N ALA A 90 11.26 13.55 2.61
CA ALA A 90 11.55 13.63 1.19
C ALA A 90 11.08 12.36 0.44
N LEU A 91 11.29 11.18 1.03
CA LEU A 91 10.79 9.92 0.47
C LEU A 91 9.25 9.86 0.43
N MET A 92 8.58 10.42 1.44
CA MET A 92 7.12 10.41 1.54
C MET A 92 6.43 11.41 0.60
N GLY A 93 7.10 12.49 0.24
CA GLY A 93 6.56 13.54 -0.64
C GLY A 93 6.63 13.25 -2.15
N ARG A 94 7.05 12.04 -2.53
CA ARG A 94 7.21 11.63 -3.94
C ARG A 94 5.90 11.22 -4.61
#